data_AF-Q3A6S8-F1
#
_entry.id   AF-Q3A6S8-F1
#
_cell.length_a   1.000
_cell.length_b   1.000
_cell.length_c   1.000
_cell.angle_alpha   90.00
_cell.angle_beta   90.00
_cell.angle_gamma   90.00
#
_symmetry.space_group_name_H-M   'P 1'
#
loop_
_entity.id
_entity.type
_entity.pdbx_description
1 polymer ?
#
loop_
_entity_poly.entity_id
_entity_poly.type
_entity_poly.pdbx_seq_one_letter_code
_entity_poly.pdbx_strand_id
1 'polypeptide(L)'
;MADGEGLIPRHGGYRNLKSFQIAQLIYDVTVRFCNRYIDKRSRTHDQMVQAARSGVQNIAEGSQASATSKKFELKLTQVARASLEELRLDYEDFLRQRGLTLWEREDPRRKSLITRRCASAEEVATWVGELRNGHHGGGGQKNLSTESMPSTKSTYQEISANAALTLIAVACSLLDRQVAAQAAAFEREGGFTERLYRVRSRKRQRS
;
A
#
# COMPACT_ATOMS: atom_id res chain seq x y z
N MET A 1 5.78 14.45 -38.46
CA MET A 1 5.97 12.99 -38.56
C MET A 1 4.98 12.35 -37.60
N ALA A 2 3.92 11.74 -38.12
CA ALA A 2 2.90 11.12 -37.29
C ALA A 2 3.38 9.71 -36.92
N ASP A 3 3.99 9.59 -35.74
CA ASP A 3 4.31 8.27 -35.17
C ASP A 3 3.04 7.41 -35.21
N GLY A 4 3.17 6.25 -35.83
CA GLY A 4 2.08 5.30 -35.97
C GLY A 4 1.60 4.89 -34.58
N GLU A 5 0.41 5.35 -34.19
CA GLU A 5 -0.30 4.83 -33.03
C GLU A 5 -0.46 3.30 -33.20
N GLY A 6 0.42 2.54 -32.55
CA GLY A 6 0.27 1.11 -32.39
C GLY A 6 -1.04 0.82 -31.67
N LEU A 7 -1.74 -0.25 -32.09
CA LEU A 7 -3.04 -0.61 -31.53
C LEU A 7 -2.97 -0.86 -30.02
N ILE A 8 -1.85 -1.40 -29.54
CA ILE A 8 -1.59 -1.72 -28.14
C ILE A 8 -0.62 -0.67 -27.58
N PRO A 9 -1.06 0.21 -26.66
CA PRO A 9 -0.16 1.16 -26.00
C PRO A 9 0.78 0.44 -25.01
N ARG A 10 1.82 1.14 -24.55
CA ARG A 10 2.70 0.66 -23.47
C ARG A 10 1.88 0.41 -22.20
N HIS A 11 2.11 -0.73 -21.55
CA HIS A 11 1.40 -1.19 -20.36
C HIS A 11 2.32 -2.05 -19.47
N GLY A 12 1.83 -2.48 -18.31
CA GLY A 12 2.55 -3.44 -17.45
C GLY A 12 3.71 -2.87 -16.63
N GLY A 13 3.87 -1.56 -16.57
CA GLY A 13 4.92 -0.85 -15.81
C GLY A 13 4.70 -0.81 -14.29
N TYR A 14 3.91 -1.73 -13.71
CA TYR A 14 3.48 -1.68 -12.31
C TYR A 14 4.61 -1.62 -11.30
N ARG A 15 5.79 -2.20 -11.60
CA ARG A 15 6.96 -2.18 -10.70
C ARG A 15 7.45 -0.76 -10.37
N ASN A 16 7.12 0.21 -11.22
CA ASN A 16 7.47 1.62 -11.02
C ASN A 16 6.41 2.39 -10.23
N LEU A 17 5.23 1.80 -9.98
CA LEU A 17 4.16 2.44 -9.22
C LEU A 17 4.51 2.44 -7.72
N LYS A 18 4.39 3.60 -7.08
CA LYS A 18 4.55 3.71 -5.62
C LYS A 18 3.49 2.92 -4.86
N SER A 19 2.25 2.87 -5.37
CA SER A 19 1.20 2.01 -4.83
C SER A 19 1.61 0.54 -4.80
N PHE A 20 2.20 0.04 -5.90
CA PHE A 20 2.70 -1.33 -5.98
C PHE A 20 3.86 -1.59 -4.99
N GLN A 21 4.86 -0.70 -4.96
CA GLN A 21 6.01 -0.85 -4.07
C GLN A 21 5.61 -0.89 -2.59
N ILE A 22 4.71 0.00 -2.16
CA ILE A 22 4.23 0.01 -0.77
C ILE A 22 3.31 -1.19 -0.50
N ALA A 23 2.42 -1.58 -1.43
CA ALA A 23 1.61 -2.78 -1.27
C ALA A 23 2.47 -4.04 -1.11
N GLN A 24 3.55 -4.16 -1.87
CA GLN A 24 4.49 -5.27 -1.76
C GLN A 24 5.18 -5.29 -0.39
N LEU A 25 5.63 -4.13 0.10
CA LEU A 25 6.17 -4.01 1.45
C LEU A 25 5.13 -4.40 2.53
N ILE A 26 3.87 -3.98 2.38
CA ILE A 26 2.78 -4.37 3.29
C ILE A 26 2.63 -5.89 3.31
N TYR A 27 2.67 -6.56 2.16
CA TYR A 27 2.61 -8.01 2.08
C TYR A 27 3.75 -8.67 2.87
N ASP A 28 4.99 -8.25 2.66
CA ASP A 28 6.15 -8.83 3.34
C ASP A 28 6.11 -8.59 4.86
N VAL A 29 5.71 -7.38 5.27
CA VAL A 29 5.49 -7.02 6.69
C VAL A 29 4.38 -7.87 7.30
N THR A 30 3.27 -8.06 6.58
CA THR A 30 2.11 -8.84 7.04
C THR A 30 2.47 -10.30 7.24
N VAL A 31 3.18 -10.92 6.30
CA VAL A 31 3.66 -12.30 6.44
C VAL A 31 4.52 -12.46 7.69
N ARG A 32 5.46 -11.54 7.94
CA ARG A 32 6.29 -11.57 9.16
C ARG A 32 5.47 -11.36 10.43
N PHE A 33 4.55 -10.41 10.41
CA PHE A 33 3.68 -10.10 11.53
C PHE A 33 2.83 -11.31 11.91
N CYS A 34 2.11 -11.89 10.94
CA CYS A 34 1.25 -13.05 11.15
C CYS A 34 2.06 -14.24 11.65
N ASN A 35 3.22 -14.53 11.06
CA ASN A 35 4.09 -15.61 11.51
C ASN A 35 4.62 -15.46 12.95
N ARG A 36 4.65 -14.23 13.48
CA ARG A 36 5.22 -13.91 14.78
C ARG A 36 4.18 -13.77 15.90
N TYR A 37 3.01 -13.22 15.57
CA TYR A 37 2.02 -12.76 16.56
C TYR A 37 0.64 -13.40 16.41
N ILE A 38 0.41 -14.18 15.37
CA ILE A 38 -0.86 -14.85 15.10
C ILE A 38 -0.61 -16.35 15.00
N ASP A 39 -1.52 -17.16 15.56
CA ASP A 39 -1.44 -18.60 15.41
C ASP A 39 -1.50 -18.97 13.92
N LYS A 40 -0.49 -19.71 13.46
CA LYS A 40 -0.32 -20.16 12.07
C LYS A 40 -1.45 -21.06 11.58
N ARG A 41 -2.21 -21.67 12.49
CA ARG A 41 -3.37 -22.51 12.16
C ARG A 41 -4.69 -21.75 12.22
N SER A 42 -4.67 -20.47 12.62
CA SER A 42 -5.87 -19.68 12.72
C SER A 42 -6.33 -19.18 11.35
N ARG A 43 -7.65 -19.08 11.20
CA ARG A 43 -8.26 -18.48 10.01
C ARG A 43 -7.83 -17.02 9.80
N THR A 44 -7.61 -16.29 10.89
CA THR A 44 -7.14 -14.90 10.86
C THR A 44 -5.77 -14.77 10.20
N HIS A 45 -4.83 -15.69 10.47
CA HIS A 45 -3.51 -15.69 9.82
C HIS A 45 -3.66 -15.76 8.30
N ASP A 46 -4.43 -16.73 7.81
CA ASP A 46 -4.67 -16.92 6.38
C ASP A 46 -5.36 -15.71 5.75
N GLN A 47 -6.38 -15.16 6.42
CA GLN A 47 -7.16 -14.02 5.92
C GLN A 47 -6.29 -12.78 5.74
N MET A 48 -5.49 -12.43 6.75
CA MET A 48 -4.59 -11.27 6.68
C MET A 48 -3.55 -11.43 5.57
N VAL A 49 -2.91 -12.60 5.46
CA VAL A 49 -1.91 -12.86 4.41
C VAL A 49 -2.54 -12.81 3.02
N GLN A 50 -3.76 -13.36 2.85
CA GLN A 50 -4.47 -13.31 1.57
C GLN A 50 -4.93 -11.91 1.20
N ALA A 51 -5.45 -11.13 2.14
CA ALA A 51 -5.83 -9.73 1.90
C ALA A 51 -4.63 -8.91 1.43
N ALA A 52 -3.49 -9.04 2.11
CA ALA A 52 -2.25 -8.37 1.71
C ALA A 52 -1.77 -8.82 0.31
N ARG A 53 -1.80 -10.12 0.02
CA ARG A 53 -1.43 -10.68 -1.29
C ARG A 53 -2.35 -10.16 -2.40
N SER A 54 -3.65 -10.19 -2.17
CA SER A 54 -4.68 -9.70 -3.09
C SER A 54 -4.45 -8.24 -3.46
N GLY A 55 -4.09 -7.40 -2.49
CA GLY A 55 -3.73 -6.00 -2.72
C GLY A 55 -2.64 -5.82 -3.78
N VAL A 56 -1.54 -6.57 -3.68
CA VAL A 56 -0.41 -6.49 -4.62
C VAL A 56 -0.77 -7.04 -6.00
N GLN A 57 -1.45 -8.19 -6.05
CA GLN A 57 -1.76 -8.89 -7.29
C GLN A 57 -2.71 -8.08 -8.17
N ASN A 58 -3.76 -7.50 -7.59
CA ASN A 58 -4.73 -6.70 -8.34
C ASN A 58 -4.09 -5.45 -8.97
N ILE A 59 -3.10 -4.82 -8.32
CA ILE A 59 -2.35 -3.70 -8.91
C ILE A 59 -1.56 -4.17 -10.14
N ALA A 60 -0.86 -5.31 -10.03
CA ALA A 60 -0.07 -5.87 -11.13
C ALA A 60 -0.95 -6.29 -12.30
N GLU A 61 -2.02 -7.04 -12.04
CA GLU A 61 -2.97 -7.53 -13.03
C GLU A 61 -3.68 -6.36 -13.73
N GLY A 62 -4.15 -5.36 -12.98
CA GLY A 62 -4.77 -4.16 -13.53
C GLY A 62 -3.84 -3.41 -14.49
N SER A 63 -2.58 -3.24 -14.08
CA SER A 63 -1.57 -2.59 -14.93
C SER A 63 -1.23 -3.39 -16.19
N GLN A 64 -1.20 -4.72 -16.12
CA GLN A 64 -0.97 -5.58 -17.29
C GLN A 64 -2.14 -5.53 -18.28
N ALA A 65 -3.38 -5.48 -17.79
CA ALA A 65 -4.57 -5.37 -18.64
C ALA A 65 -4.83 -3.95 -19.19
N SER A 66 -4.10 -2.95 -18.71
CA SER A 66 -4.35 -1.52 -19.00
C SER A 66 -4.31 -1.13 -20.48
N ALA A 67 -3.64 -1.90 -21.33
CA ALA A 67 -3.62 -1.64 -22.78
C ALA A 67 -4.88 -2.10 -23.51
N THR A 68 -5.57 -3.10 -22.98
CA THR A 68 -6.73 -3.74 -23.63
C THR A 68 -8.03 -3.40 -22.93
N SER A 69 -8.01 -3.11 -21.63
CA SER A 69 -9.21 -2.75 -20.87
C SER A 69 -8.93 -1.79 -19.71
N LYS A 70 -9.16 -0.50 -19.97
CA LYS A 70 -9.12 0.57 -18.94
C LYS A 70 -10.18 0.38 -17.84
N LYS A 71 -11.37 -0.08 -18.21
CA LYS A 71 -12.43 -0.42 -17.24
C LYS A 71 -11.98 -1.53 -16.28
N PHE A 72 -11.29 -2.54 -16.79
CA PHE A 72 -10.78 -3.64 -15.96
C PHE A 72 -9.60 -3.19 -15.09
N GLU A 73 -8.68 -2.38 -15.63
CA GLU A 73 -7.61 -1.72 -14.86
C GLU A 73 -8.17 -0.94 -13.65
N LEU A 74 -9.17 -0.09 -13.87
CA LEU A 74 -9.85 0.67 -12.80
C LEU A 74 -10.49 -0.26 -11.76
N LYS A 75 -11.21 -1.29 -12.22
CA LYS A 75 -11.85 -2.26 -11.34
C LYS A 75 -10.82 -2.95 -10.44
N LEU A 76 -9.73 -3.46 -10.99
CA LEU A 76 -8.71 -4.15 -10.21
C LEU A 76 -7.98 -3.21 -9.25
N THR A 77 -7.74 -1.96 -9.65
CA THR A 77 -7.16 -0.95 -8.73
C THR A 77 -8.09 -0.70 -7.53
N GLN A 78 -9.41 -0.66 -7.74
CA GLN A 78 -10.40 -0.57 -6.65
C GLN A 78 -10.44 -1.83 -5.78
N VAL A 79 -10.33 -3.03 -6.36
CA VAL A 79 -10.24 -4.29 -5.60
C VAL A 79 -8.98 -4.31 -4.74
N ALA A 80 -7.83 -3.86 -5.26
CA ALA A 80 -6.60 -3.75 -4.48
C ALA A 80 -6.78 -2.85 -3.26
N ARG A 81 -7.45 -1.70 -3.44
CA ARG A 81 -7.78 -0.77 -2.35
C ARG A 81 -8.68 -1.44 -1.31
N ALA A 82 -9.73 -2.14 -1.75
CA ALA A 82 -10.64 -2.85 -0.84
C ALA A 82 -9.91 -3.94 -0.04
N SER A 83 -9.01 -4.71 -0.65
CA SER A 83 -8.23 -5.73 0.06
C SER A 83 -7.30 -5.13 1.12
N LEU A 84 -6.71 -3.95 0.88
CA LEU A 84 -5.91 -3.27 1.90
C LEU A 84 -6.77 -2.67 3.02
N GLU A 85 -8.02 -2.30 2.72
CA GLU A 85 -8.98 -1.84 3.71
C GLU A 85 -9.47 -2.98 4.62
N GLU A 86 -9.71 -4.16 4.07
CA GLU A 86 -9.96 -5.37 4.85
C GLU A 86 -8.79 -5.68 5.79
N LEU A 87 -7.56 -5.65 5.26
CA LEU A 87 -6.35 -5.84 6.06
C LEU A 87 -6.20 -4.78 7.17
N ARG A 88 -6.62 -3.53 6.91
CA ARG A 88 -6.62 -2.45 7.92
C ARG A 88 -7.48 -2.85 9.12
N LEU A 89 -8.68 -3.34 8.87
CA LEU A 89 -9.61 -3.76 9.91
C LEU A 89 -9.05 -4.93 10.73
N ASP A 90 -8.38 -5.90 10.09
CA ASP A 90 -7.74 -7.01 10.81
C ASP A 90 -6.66 -6.54 11.79
N TYR A 91 -5.85 -5.54 11.40
CA TYR A 91 -4.84 -4.95 12.29
C TYR A 91 -5.47 -4.11 13.43
N GLU A 92 -6.52 -3.36 13.15
CA GLU A 92 -7.28 -2.60 14.16
C GLU A 92 -7.92 -3.55 15.18
N ASP A 93 -8.50 -4.66 14.72
CA ASP A 93 -9.04 -5.72 15.57
C ASP A 93 -7.96 -6.42 16.39
N PHE A 94 -6.79 -6.69 15.81
CA PHE A 94 -5.65 -7.24 16.54
C PHE A 94 -5.27 -6.36 17.74
N LEU A 95 -5.17 -5.04 17.52
CA LEU A 95 -4.85 -4.07 18.57
C LEU A 95 -5.96 -4.01 19.63
N ARG A 96 -7.21 -3.84 19.19
CA ARG A 96 -8.40 -3.71 20.05
C ARG A 96 -8.59 -4.92 20.96
N GLN A 97 -8.51 -6.13 20.40
CA GLN A 97 -8.71 -7.38 21.15
C GLN A 97 -7.62 -7.64 22.20
N ARG A 98 -6.44 -7.01 22.06
CA ARG A 98 -5.29 -7.17 22.97
C ARG A 98 -5.08 -5.98 23.90
N GLY A 99 -5.97 -4.99 23.88
CA GLY A 99 -5.82 -3.77 24.66
C GLY A 99 -4.56 -2.97 24.30
N LEU A 100 -4.13 -3.05 23.03
CA LEU A 100 -2.96 -2.32 22.53
C LEU A 100 -3.41 -0.97 21.93
N THR A 101 -2.52 0.01 22.00
CA THR A 101 -2.80 1.38 21.56
C THR A 101 -2.81 1.47 20.04
N LEU A 102 -3.90 1.97 19.47
CA LEU A 102 -3.95 2.46 18.09
C LEU A 102 -3.37 3.87 18.04
N TRP A 103 -2.45 4.13 17.12
CA TRP A 103 -1.85 5.45 16.97
C TRP A 103 -2.77 6.40 16.22
N GLU A 104 -2.92 7.59 16.79
CA GLU A 104 -3.71 8.67 16.21
C GLU A 104 -3.13 9.17 14.87
N ARG A 105 -3.95 9.97 14.16
CA ARG A 105 -3.57 10.44 12.82
C ARG A 105 -2.21 11.15 12.80
N GLU A 106 -2.02 12.02 13.77
CA GLU A 106 -0.88 12.94 13.91
C GLU A 106 0.25 12.39 14.79
N ASP A 107 0.22 11.11 15.12
CA ASP A 107 1.27 10.51 15.96
C ASP A 107 2.65 10.63 15.28
N PRO A 108 3.67 11.19 15.95
CA PRO A 108 4.98 11.45 15.36
C PRO A 108 5.69 10.16 14.91
N ARG A 109 5.36 9.00 15.50
CA ARG A 109 5.91 7.70 15.09
C ARG A 109 5.47 7.34 13.68
N ARG A 110 4.23 7.67 13.30
CA ARG A 110 3.74 7.48 11.93
C ARG A 110 4.55 8.31 10.95
N LYS A 111 4.77 9.58 11.28
CA LYS A 111 5.59 10.48 10.46
C LYS A 111 7.03 9.98 10.32
N SER A 112 7.64 9.53 11.41
CA SER A 112 9.00 8.95 11.41
C SER A 112 9.11 7.76 10.46
N LEU A 113 8.16 6.82 10.49
CA LEU A 113 8.13 5.68 9.57
C LEU A 113 8.01 6.11 8.10
N ILE A 114 7.08 7.03 7.80
CA ILE A 114 6.87 7.54 6.43
C ILE A 114 8.13 8.24 5.91
N THR A 115 8.78 9.06 6.75
CA THR A 115 10.01 9.76 6.39
C THR A 115 11.18 8.81 6.15
N ARG A 116 11.24 7.68 6.87
CA ARG A 116 12.29 6.67 6.68
C ARG A 116 12.24 6.00 5.30
N ARG A 117 11.06 5.92 4.67
CA ARG A 117 10.85 5.32 3.34
C ARG A 117 11.44 3.90 3.25
N CYS A 118 11.13 3.07 4.25
CA CYS A 118 11.59 1.69 4.27
C CYS A 118 11.27 0.98 2.95
N ALA A 119 12.25 0.27 2.39
CA ALA A 119 12.12 -0.50 1.16
C ALA A 119 11.90 -2.01 1.41
N SER A 120 12.12 -2.47 2.64
CA SER A 120 12.07 -3.88 3.01
C SER A 120 11.42 -4.10 4.37
N ALA A 121 10.90 -5.31 4.60
CA ALA A 121 10.34 -5.70 5.89
C ALA A 121 11.41 -5.76 6.99
N GLU A 122 12.67 -5.99 6.64
CA GLU A 122 13.85 -5.85 7.50
C GLU A 122 14.01 -4.42 7.99
N GLU A 123 13.99 -3.43 7.09
CA GLU A 123 14.11 -2.03 7.49
C GLU A 123 12.97 -1.56 8.39
N VAL A 124 11.75 -2.06 8.15
CA VAL A 124 10.61 -1.83 9.05
C VAL A 124 10.88 -2.47 10.41
N ALA A 125 11.36 -3.71 10.46
CA ALA A 125 11.68 -4.39 11.72
C ALA A 125 12.81 -3.67 12.49
N THR A 126 13.84 -3.17 11.80
CA THR A 126 14.90 -2.36 12.40
C THR A 126 14.33 -1.06 12.97
N TRP A 127 13.46 -0.36 12.23
CA TRP A 127 12.79 0.84 12.74
C TRP A 127 11.92 0.56 13.98
N VAL A 128 11.18 -0.56 13.98
CA VAL A 128 10.40 -1.03 15.15
C VAL A 128 11.34 -1.27 16.35
N GLY A 129 12.50 -1.89 16.11
CA GLY A 129 13.56 -2.10 17.10
C GLY A 129 14.07 -0.83 17.74
N GLU A 130 14.48 0.13 16.91
CA GLU A 130 14.97 1.44 17.33
C GLU A 130 13.92 2.21 18.13
N LEU A 131 12.65 2.19 17.69
CA LEU A 131 11.56 2.88 18.37
C LEU A 131 11.31 2.31 19.76
N ARG A 132 11.28 0.98 19.91
CA ARG A 132 11.12 0.33 21.22
C ARG A 132 12.31 0.63 22.14
N ASN A 133 13.51 0.67 21.59
CA ASN A 133 14.75 0.89 22.35
C ASN A 133 15.06 2.38 22.58
N GLY A 134 14.17 3.30 22.19
CA GLY A 134 14.32 4.74 22.43
C GLY A 134 15.41 5.43 21.61
N HIS A 135 15.83 4.86 20.48
CA HIS A 135 16.93 5.38 19.65
C HIS A 135 16.51 6.44 18.61
N HIS A 136 15.28 6.95 18.66
CA HIS A 136 14.90 8.08 17.82
C HIS A 136 15.40 9.39 18.44
N GLY A 137 16.50 9.89 17.89
CA GLY A 137 17.17 11.13 18.29
C GLY A 137 16.26 12.35 18.22
N GLY A 138 15.90 12.86 19.39
CA GLY A 138 15.64 14.28 19.60
C GLY A 138 16.93 14.96 20.02
N GLY A 139 17.58 15.69 19.11
CA GLY A 139 18.50 16.75 19.52
C GLY A 139 17.69 17.83 20.24
N GLY A 140 17.89 17.97 21.55
CA GLY A 140 17.18 18.99 22.33
C GLY A 140 17.27 18.76 23.84
N GLN A 141 18.33 19.30 24.43
CA GLN A 141 18.50 19.72 25.84
C GLN A 141 18.29 18.69 26.98
N LYS A 142 19.42 18.45 27.66
CA LYS A 142 19.50 18.02 29.07
C LYS A 142 18.72 18.98 29.98
N ASN A 143 18.14 18.38 31.02
CA ASN A 143 17.60 18.95 32.27
C ASN A 143 16.18 19.51 32.19
N LEU A 144 15.23 18.76 32.78
CA LEU A 144 14.50 19.17 34.00
C LEU A 144 13.62 18.00 34.47
N SER A 145 13.74 17.70 35.75
CA SER A 145 12.98 16.72 36.52
C SER A 145 11.48 17.00 36.46
N THR A 146 10.70 16.03 36.00
CA THR A 146 9.28 15.89 36.35
C THR A 146 8.97 14.40 36.38
N GLU A 147 8.38 13.97 37.50
CA GLU A 147 8.02 12.59 37.80
C GLU A 147 7.39 11.90 36.59
N SER A 148 8.10 10.92 36.04
CA SER A 148 7.63 10.21 34.87
C SER A 148 6.67 9.12 35.32
N MET A 149 5.39 9.30 34.95
CA MET A 149 4.41 8.21 34.88
C MET A 149 5.06 6.94 34.33
N PRO A 150 4.66 5.73 34.76
CA PRO A 150 5.18 4.51 34.18
C PRO A 150 4.67 4.44 32.74
N SER A 151 5.44 4.99 31.80
CA SER A 151 5.24 4.82 30.37
C SER A 151 5.44 3.34 30.11
N THR A 152 4.34 2.57 30.14
CA THR A 152 4.29 1.18 29.71
C THR A 152 4.93 1.12 28.33
N LYS A 153 6.18 0.65 28.25
CA LYS A 153 6.94 0.63 26.99
C LYS A 153 6.11 -0.11 25.95
N SER A 154 5.75 0.60 24.88
CA SER A 154 4.98 0.03 23.76
C SER A 154 5.64 -1.28 23.30
N THR A 155 4.81 -2.32 23.18
CA THR A 155 5.29 -3.67 22.86
C THR A 155 5.67 -3.78 21.38
N TYR A 156 6.54 -4.72 21.02
CA TYR A 156 6.87 -4.95 19.61
C TYR A 156 5.64 -5.20 18.74
N GLN A 157 4.66 -5.96 19.23
CA GLN A 157 3.42 -6.24 18.51
C GLN A 157 2.59 -4.97 18.27
N GLU A 158 2.50 -4.05 19.25
CA GLU A 158 1.79 -2.79 19.09
C GLU A 158 2.46 -1.91 18.04
N ILE A 159 3.79 -1.75 18.13
CA ILE A 159 4.56 -0.94 17.18
C ILE A 159 4.47 -1.53 15.77
N SER A 160 4.62 -2.86 15.63
CA SER A 160 4.54 -3.53 14.32
C SER A 160 3.16 -3.42 13.69
N ALA A 161 2.07 -3.59 14.46
CA ALA A 161 0.71 -3.45 13.95
C ALA A 161 0.44 -2.01 13.48
N ASN A 162 0.84 -1.01 14.27
CA ASN A 162 0.68 0.39 13.88
C ASN A 162 1.59 0.80 12.71
N ALA A 163 2.76 0.19 12.56
CA ALA A 163 3.61 0.36 11.38
C ALA A 163 2.89 -0.14 10.13
N ALA A 164 2.29 -1.34 10.18
CA ALA A 164 1.51 -1.90 9.08
C ALA A 164 0.31 -0.99 8.74
N LEU A 165 -0.47 -0.56 9.73
CA LEU A 165 -1.59 0.38 9.55
C LEU A 165 -1.16 1.69 8.88
N THR A 166 0.02 2.21 9.24
CA THR A 166 0.57 3.42 8.64
C THR A 166 0.92 3.21 7.17
N LEU A 167 1.57 2.09 6.84
CA LEU A 167 1.89 1.73 5.46
C LEU A 167 0.61 1.51 4.63
N ILE A 168 -0.39 0.82 5.19
CA ILE A 168 -1.70 0.61 4.56
C ILE A 168 -2.38 1.95 4.25
N ALA A 169 -2.41 2.89 5.20
CA ALA A 169 -2.97 4.21 4.96
C ALA A 169 -2.26 4.96 3.81
N VAL A 170 -0.94 4.86 3.73
CA VAL A 170 -0.16 5.43 2.60
C VAL A 170 -0.53 4.76 1.28
N ALA A 171 -0.62 3.43 1.25
CA ALA A 171 -1.00 2.68 0.06
C ALA A 171 -2.42 3.00 -0.41
N CYS A 172 -3.40 3.07 0.48
CA CYS A 172 -4.78 3.46 0.16
C CYS A 172 -4.82 4.87 -0.45
N SER A 173 -4.11 5.84 0.13
CA SER A 173 -4.00 7.19 -0.44
C SER A 173 -3.35 7.22 -1.84
N LEU A 174 -2.37 6.35 -2.10
CA LEU A 174 -1.75 6.22 -3.42
C LEU A 174 -2.70 5.58 -4.43
N LEU A 175 -3.47 4.57 -4.01
CA LEU A 175 -4.47 3.91 -4.83
C LEU A 175 -5.64 4.84 -5.18
N ASP A 176 -6.11 5.66 -4.24
CA ASP A 176 -7.15 6.67 -4.51
C ASP A 176 -6.71 7.64 -5.61
N ARG A 177 -5.47 8.14 -5.52
CA ARG A 177 -4.87 9.01 -6.56
C ARG A 177 -4.70 8.28 -7.88
N GLN A 178 -4.31 7.00 -7.85
CA GLN A 178 -4.17 6.19 -9.05
C GLN A 178 -5.51 5.97 -9.76
N VAL A 179 -6.58 5.69 -9.01
CA VAL A 179 -7.93 5.52 -9.55
C VAL A 179 -8.41 6.82 -10.20
N ALA A 180 -8.22 7.97 -9.53
CA ALA A 180 -8.55 9.27 -10.09
C ALA A 180 -7.79 9.54 -11.40
N ALA A 181 -6.49 9.24 -11.45
CA ALA A 181 -5.68 9.40 -12.65
C ALA A 181 -6.11 8.46 -13.80
N GLN A 182 -6.42 7.20 -13.50
CA GLN A 182 -6.92 6.22 -14.46
C GLN A 182 -8.29 6.63 -15.02
N ALA A 183 -9.18 7.17 -14.17
CA ALA A 183 -10.50 7.66 -14.59
C ALA A 183 -10.37 8.86 -15.55
N ALA A 184 -9.56 9.86 -15.18
CA ALA A 184 -9.30 11.01 -16.04
C ALA A 184 -8.64 10.61 -17.38
N ALA A 185 -7.73 9.63 -17.38
CA ALA A 185 -7.15 9.09 -18.60
C ALA A 185 -8.18 8.38 -19.47
N PHE A 186 -9.09 7.61 -18.86
CA PHE A 186 -10.16 6.92 -19.57
C PHE A 186 -11.13 7.91 -20.25
N GLU A 187 -11.52 8.98 -19.56
CA GLU A 187 -12.35 10.05 -20.11
C GLU A 187 -11.68 10.77 -21.29
N ARG A 188 -10.38 11.08 -21.18
CA ARG A 188 -9.64 11.81 -22.21
C ARG A 188 -9.31 10.98 -23.45
N GLU A 189 -8.90 9.73 -23.26
CA GLU A 189 -8.30 8.91 -24.33
C GLU A 189 -9.31 7.94 -24.98
N GLY A 190 -10.41 7.64 -24.28
CA GLY A 190 -11.36 6.59 -24.64
C GLY A 190 -10.81 5.18 -24.36
N GLY A 191 -11.65 4.18 -24.61
CA GLY A 191 -11.28 2.78 -24.47
C GLY A 191 -10.55 2.19 -25.69
N PHE A 192 -10.26 0.90 -25.59
CA PHE A 192 -9.62 0.14 -26.67
C PHE A 192 -10.49 0.07 -27.92
N THR A 193 -11.81 -0.03 -27.78
CA THR A 193 -12.75 -0.11 -28.91
C THR A 193 -12.75 1.17 -29.74
N GLU A 194 -12.76 2.33 -29.08
CA GLU A 194 -12.71 3.66 -29.71
C GLU A 194 -11.37 3.85 -30.43
N ARG A 195 -10.26 3.41 -29.80
CA ARG A 195 -8.93 3.40 -30.42
C ARG A 195 -8.88 2.49 -31.64
N LEU A 196 -9.39 1.26 -31.54
CA LEU A 196 -9.44 0.30 -32.63
C LEU A 196 -10.25 0.84 -33.82
N TYR A 197 -11.41 1.45 -33.55
CA TYR A 197 -12.22 2.11 -34.57
C TYR A 197 -11.43 3.22 -35.28
N ARG A 198 -10.78 4.12 -34.52
CA ARG A 198 -9.95 5.22 -35.05
C ARG A 198 -8.82 4.70 -35.95
N VAL A 199 -8.10 3.67 -35.51
CA VAL A 199 -7.01 3.03 -36.27
C VAL A 199 -7.53 2.41 -37.57
N ARG A 200 -8.66 1.69 -37.50
CA ARG A 200 -9.29 1.08 -38.69
C ARG A 200 -9.73 2.15 -39.70
N SER A 201 -10.37 3.22 -39.25
CA SER A 201 -10.81 4.32 -40.11
C SER A 201 -9.63 5.01 -40.82
N ARG A 202 -8.54 5.27 -40.10
CA ARG A 202 -7.31 5.83 -40.69
C ARG A 202 -6.65 4.91 -41.72
N LYS A 203 -6.66 3.59 -41.50
CA LYS A 203 -6.16 2.62 -42.50
C LYS A 203 -7.00 2.63 -43.77
N ARG A 204 -8.34 2.66 -43.64
CA ARG A 204 -9.26 2.72 -44.79
C ARG A 204 -9.09 3.99 -45.62
N GLN A 205 -8.82 5.14 -45.00
CA GLN A 205 -8.58 6.41 -45.71
C GLN A 205 -7.23 6.48 -46.45
N ARG A 206 -6.31 5.54 -46.15
CA ARG A 206 -4.97 5.46 -46.75
C ARG A 206 -4.86 4.35 -47.81
N SER A 207 -5.92 3.56 -48.00
CA SER A 207 -6.06 2.56 -49.06
C SER A 207 -6.83 3.15 -50.22
#